data_AF-A0A537YDU6-F1
#
_entry.id   AF-A0A537YDU6-F1
#
_cell.length_a   1.000
_cell.length_b   1.000
_cell.length_c   1.000
_cell.angle_alpha   90.00
_cell.angle_beta   90.00
_cell.angle_gamma   90.00
#
_symmetry.space_group_name_H-M   'P 1'
#
loop_
_entity.id
_entity.type
_entity.pdbx_description
1 polymer ?
#
loop_
_entity_poly.entity_id
_entity_poly.type
_entity_poly.pdbx_seq_one_letter_code
_entity_poly.pdbx_strand_id
1 'polypeptide(L)'
;QKVLSNIQEVKARGAYVIAICSVGDGEEVARHADRVLEVPRIHELLVPALVAVPLQLLAYEVATIRGRDVDQPRNLAKSVTVE
;
A
#
# COMPACT_ATOMS: atom_id res chain seq x y z
N GLN A 1 11.85 14.97 1.79
CA GLN A 1 11.73 15.85 0.60
C GLN A 1 11.53 15.11 -0.73
N LYS A 2 12.26 14.03 -1.04
CA LYS A 2 12.08 13.30 -2.34
C LYS A 2 10.67 12.73 -2.57
N VAL A 3 10.03 12.17 -1.53
CA VAL A 3 8.71 11.51 -1.66
C VAL A 3 7.61 12.47 -2.13
N LEU A 4 7.55 13.68 -1.57
CA LEU A 4 6.57 14.70 -1.94
C LEU A 4 6.74 15.17 -3.40
N SER A 5 7.98 15.38 -3.83
CA SER A 5 8.29 15.71 -5.24
C SER A 5 7.79 14.62 -6.18
N ASN A 6 8.08 13.36 -5.86
CA ASN A 6 7.62 12.22 -6.66
C ASN A 6 6.10 12.16 -6.75
N ILE A 7 5.39 12.42 -5.64
CA ILE A 7 3.93 12.46 -5.61
C ILE A 7 3.41 13.57 -6.54
N GLN A 8 3.97 14.78 -6.47
CA GLN A 8 3.56 15.89 -7.32
C GLN A 8 3.78 15.59 -8.81
N GLU A 9 4.90 14.98 -9.17
CA GLU A 9 5.21 14.58 -10.55
C GLU A 9 4.20 13.57 -11.12
N VAL A 10 3.82 12.55 -10.34
CA VAL A 10 2.83 11.57 -10.80
C VAL A 10 1.41 12.15 -10.81
N LYS A 11 1.08 13.04 -9.86
CA LYS A 11 -0.20 13.76 -9.83
C LYS A 11 -0.37 14.66 -11.05
N ALA A 12 0.69 15.33 -11.49
CA ALA A 12 0.69 16.13 -12.71
C ALA A 12 0.36 15.30 -13.98
N ARG A 13 0.54 13.97 -13.92
CA ARG A 13 0.17 13.02 -14.99
C ARG A 13 -1.18 12.35 -14.78
N GLY A 14 -1.99 12.82 -13.83
CA GLY A 14 -3.32 12.30 -13.54
C GLY A 14 -3.34 11.04 -12.68
N ALA A 15 -2.25 10.71 -11.97
CA ALA A 15 -2.25 9.58 -11.05
C ALA A 15 -3.25 9.79 -9.90
N TYR A 16 -3.91 8.71 -9.48
CA TYR A 16 -4.65 8.63 -8.23
C TYR A 16 -3.72 8.10 -7.14
N VAL A 17 -3.48 8.89 -6.10
CA VAL A 17 -2.49 8.61 -5.06
C VAL A 17 -3.19 8.25 -3.75
N ILE A 18 -2.92 7.04 -3.27
CA ILE A 18 -3.28 6.59 -1.93
C ILE A 18 -2.00 6.60 -1.10
N ALA A 19 -1.96 7.42 -0.05
CA ALA A 19 -0.82 7.53 0.84
C ALA A 19 -1.07 6.78 2.16
N ILE A 20 -0.01 6.16 2.70
CA ILE A 20 0.01 5.57 4.04
C ILE A 20 0.99 6.40 4.86
N CYS A 21 0.56 6.93 6.00
CA CYS A 21 1.40 7.74 6.87
C CYS A 21 1.15 7.42 8.34
N SER A 22 2.03 7.89 9.23
CA SER A 22 1.82 7.72 10.66
C SER A 22 0.74 8.69 11.15
N VAL A 23 0.03 8.30 12.20
CA VAL A 23 -0.87 9.21 12.93
C VAL A 23 -0.12 10.51 13.30
N GLY A 24 -0.77 11.63 12.98
CA GLY A 24 -0.24 12.99 13.18
C GLY A 24 0.36 13.62 11.93
N ASP A 25 0.65 12.84 10.89
CA ASP A 25 1.15 13.34 9.61
C ASP A 25 0.02 13.48 8.56
N GLY A 26 -1.19 13.00 8.87
CA GLY A 26 -2.29 12.87 7.91
C GLY A 26 -2.73 14.18 7.25
N GLU A 27 -2.77 15.29 8.00
CA GLU A 27 -3.21 16.58 7.45
C GLU A 27 -2.25 17.12 6.38
N GLU A 28 -0.93 16.98 6.60
CA GLU A 28 0.08 17.43 5.65
C GLU A 28 0.05 16.55 4.39
N VAL A 29 0.00 15.23 4.57
CA VAL A 29 -0.01 14.25 3.48
C VAL A 29 -1.30 14.36 2.65
N ALA A 30 -2.44 14.66 3.26
CA ALA A 30 -3.71 14.83 2.57
C ALA A 30 -3.72 15.99 1.56
N ARG A 31 -2.79 16.95 1.68
CA ARG A 31 -2.64 18.04 0.69
C ARG A 31 -2.04 17.56 -0.64
N HIS A 32 -1.44 16.37 -0.65
CA HIS A 32 -0.68 15.84 -1.78
C HIS A 32 -1.25 14.52 -2.33
N ALA A 33 -2.13 13.85 -1.59
CA ALA A 33 -2.72 12.55 -1.97
C ALA A 33 -4.25 12.62 -2.08
N ASP A 34 -4.84 11.73 -2.87
CA ASP A 34 -6.30 11.64 -3.03
C ASP A 34 -6.96 10.90 -1.86
N ARG A 35 -6.21 9.99 -1.21
CA ARG A 35 -6.62 9.28 0.00
C ARG A 35 -5.44 9.11 0.93
N VAL A 36 -5.72 9.16 2.23
CA VAL A 36 -4.73 8.95 3.29
C VAL A 36 -5.22 7.85 4.22
N LEU A 37 -4.34 6.89 4.50
CA LEU A 37 -4.51 5.85 5.49
C LEU A 37 -3.51 6.10 6.61
N GLU A 38 -3.99 6.47 7.79
CA GLU A 38 -3.13 6.65 8.96
C GLU A 38 -2.91 5.30 9.67
N VAL A 39 -1.65 5.00 9.94
CA VAL A 39 -1.24 3.86 10.77
C VAL A 39 -0.68 4.35 12.11
N PRO A 40 -0.83 3.59 13.20
CA PRO A 40 -0.25 3.97 14.48
C PRO A 40 1.24 4.27 14.38
N ARG A 41 1.69 5.30 15.10
CA ARG A 41 3.12 5.59 15.23
C ARG A 41 3.75 4.50 16.10
N ILE A 42 4.66 3.74 15.50
CA ILE A 42 5.40 2.66 16.15
C ILE A 42 6.90 2.82 15.89
N HIS A 43 7.72 1.97 16.52
CA HIS A 43 9.16 1.96 16.30
C HIS A 43 9.48 1.81 14.81
N GLU A 44 10.42 2.61 14.27
CA GLU A 44 10.71 2.69 12.84
C GLU A 44 11.03 1.34 12.19
N LEU A 45 11.79 0.49 12.89
CA LEU A 45 12.12 -0.87 12.45
C LEU A 45 10.88 -1.78 12.24
N LEU A 46 9.76 -1.48 12.89
CA LEU A 46 8.53 -2.26 12.81
C LEU A 46 7.53 -1.70 11.78
N VAL A 47 7.74 -0.46 11.31
CA VAL A 47 6.86 0.19 10.32
C VAL A 47 6.67 -0.65 9.06
N PRO A 48 7.71 -1.28 8.46
CA PRO A 48 7.52 -2.10 7.27
C PRO A 48 6.53 -3.27 7.48
N ALA A 49 6.56 -3.90 8.65
CA ALA A 49 5.64 -4.98 8.97
C ALA A 49 4.20 -4.47 9.13
N LEU A 50 4.01 -3.33 9.79
CA LEU A 50 2.68 -2.71 9.94
C LEU A 50 2.10 -2.26 8.60
N VAL A 51 2.92 -1.62 7.74
CA VAL A 51 2.49 -1.14 6.41
C VAL A 51 2.17 -2.31 5.46
N ALA A 52 2.73 -3.50 5.67
CA ALA A 52 2.35 -4.68 4.89
C ALA A 52 0.87 -5.06 5.06
N VAL A 53 0.27 -4.83 6.23
CA VAL A 53 -1.12 -5.21 6.53
C VAL A 53 -2.14 -4.52 5.60
N PRO A 54 -2.19 -3.18 5.47
CA PRO A 54 -3.12 -2.53 4.54
C PRO A 54 -2.85 -2.90 3.07
N LEU A 55 -1.59 -3.17 2.70
CA LEU A 55 -1.26 -3.61 1.34
C LEU A 55 -1.75 -5.05 1.06
N GLN A 56 -1.65 -5.94 2.04
CA GLN A 56 -2.22 -7.29 1.98
C GLN A 56 -3.75 -7.24 1.88
N LEU A 57 -4.40 -6.38 2.68
CA LEU A 57 -5.86 -6.17 2.60
C LEU A 57 -6.29 -5.60 1.25
N LEU A 58 -5.54 -4.64 0.69
CA LEU A 58 -5.80 -4.14 -0.66
C LEU A 58 -5.74 -5.25 -1.70
N ALA A 59 -4.70 -6.09 -1.65
CA ALA A 59 -4.55 -7.22 -2.57
C ALA A 59 -5.70 -8.23 -2.42
N TYR A 60 -6.06 -8.56 -1.18
CA TYR A 60 -7.16 -9.46 -0.85
C TYR A 60 -8.49 -8.95 -1.41
N GLU A 61 -8.89 -7.73 -1.06
CA GLU A 61 -10.17 -7.15 -1.50
C GLU A 61 -10.22 -7.04 -3.03
N VAL A 62 -9.12 -6.64 -3.66
CA VAL A 62 -9.04 -6.56 -5.12
C VAL A 62 -9.20 -7.93 -5.78
N ALA A 63 -8.60 -8.98 -5.22
CA ALA A 63 -8.73 -10.35 -5.73
C ALA A 63 -10.17 -10.86 -5.56
N THR A 64 -10.76 -10.64 -4.38
CA THR A 64 -12.15 -11.01 -4.06
C THR A 64 -13.15 -10.32 -4.99
N ILE A 65 -13.06 -8.99 -5.15
CA ILE A 65 -13.93 -8.22 -6.05
C ILE A 65 -13.80 -8.69 -7.50
N ARG A 66 -12.60 -9.14 -7.92
CA ARG A 66 -12.35 -9.65 -9.27
C ARG A 66 -12.64 -11.15 -9.44
N GLY A 67 -13.19 -11.82 -8.42
CA GLY A 67 -13.49 -13.25 -8.46
C GLY A 67 -12.25 -14.11 -8.72
N ARG A 68 -11.10 -13.74 -8.14
CA ARG A 68 -9.85 -14.50 -8.24
C ARG A 68 -9.73 -15.43 -7.05
N ASP A 69 -9.11 -16.60 -7.28
CA ASP A 69 -8.76 -17.51 -6.21
C ASP A 69 -7.63 -16.89 -5.37
N VAL A 70 -7.98 -16.49 -4.15
CA VAL A 70 -7.06 -15.85 -3.20
C VAL A 70 -6.09 -16.86 -2.61
N ASP A 71 -6.56 -18.09 -2.34
CA ASP A 71 -5.79 -19.13 -1.65
C ASP A 71 -4.89 -19.90 -2.63
N GLN A 72 -5.34 -20.05 -3.87
CA GLN A 72 -4.62 -20.75 -4.95
C GLN A 72 -4.51 -19.87 -6.20
N PRO A 73 -3.72 -18.77 -6.14
CA PRO A 73 -3.50 -17.93 -7.30
C PRO A 73 -2.87 -18.73 -8.45
N ARG A 74 -3.35 -18.47 -9.67
CA ARG A 74 -2.88 -19.17 -10.88
C ARG A 74 -1.36 -19.18 -11.00
N ASN A 75 -0.81 -20.31 -11.42
CA ASN A 75 0.61 -20.52 -11.70
C ASN A 75 1.54 -20.39 -10.48
N LEU A 76 1.01 -20.39 -9.26
CA LEU A 76 1.80 -20.36 -8.04
C LEU A 76 1.66 -21.66 -7.25
N ALA A 77 2.77 -22.07 -6.64
CA ALA A 77 2.82 -23.14 -5.65
C ALA A 77 3.21 -22.55 -4.30
N LYS A 78 2.78 -23.20 -3.20
CA LYS A 78 3.15 -22.74 -1.85
C LYS A 78 4.67 -22.77 -1.62
N SER A 79 5.34 -23.73 -2.21
CA SER A 79 6.80 -23.86 -2.27
C SER A 79 7.16 -24.59 -3.56
N VAL A 80 8.21 -24.13 -4.24
CA VAL A 80 8.77 -24.83 -5.42
C VAL A 80 9.84 -25.79 -4.92
N THR A 81 9.58 -27.09 -5.06
CA THR A 81 10.44 -28.16 -4.51
C THR A 81 11.17 -28.97 -5.58
N VAL A 82 11.12 -28.53 -6.84
CA VAL A 82 11.79 -29.18 -7.97
C VAL A 82 12.78 -28.21 -8.60
N GLU A 83 13.96 -28.70 -8.97
CA GLU A 83 14.98 -27.96 -9.72
C GLU A 83 14.60 -27.80 -11.20
#